data_AF-A0A7S1HEI6-F1
#
_entry.id   AF-A0A7S1HEI6-F1
#
_cell.length_a   1.000
_cell.length_b   1.000
_cell.length_c   1.000
_cell.angle_alpha   90.00
_cell.angle_beta   90.00
_cell.angle_gamma   90.00
#
_symmetry.space_group_name_H-M   'P 1'
#
loop_
_entity.id
_entity.type
_entity.pdbx_description
1 polymer ?
#
loop_
_entity_poly.entity_id
_entity_poly.type
_entity_poly.pdbx_seq_one_letter_code
_entity_poly.pdbx_strand_id
1 'polypeptide(L)'
;DVEEGEGPPKEENMSGMGEGERQRTWPSKLAKAKAVAIKYYVYKKRQRMAMLITSSRIVIAPSGSVVPTQHLESAESREETLMGLSNKTVTVFSAVWVHNLANGESRGGVAEGKLTLGSVPSKVAYEVARAPQAAP
;
A
#
# COMPACT_ATOMS: atom_id res chain seq x y z
N ASP A 1 14.09 0.51 28.13
CA ASP A 1 12.63 0.42 28.00
C ASP A 1 12.24 0.51 26.54
N VAL A 2 11.82 -0.60 25.93
CA VAL A 2 11.22 -0.59 24.59
C VAL A 2 9.73 -0.65 24.86
N GLU A 3 9.03 0.49 24.70
CA GLU A 3 7.57 0.51 24.75
C GLU A 3 7.04 -0.59 23.81
N GLU A 4 6.12 -1.42 24.31
CA GLU A 4 5.47 -2.46 23.51
C GLU A 4 4.95 -1.83 22.23
N GLY A 5 5.49 -2.28 21.10
CA GLY A 5 5.28 -1.62 19.82
C GLY A 5 3.80 -1.56 19.48
N GLU A 6 3.31 -0.35 19.18
CA GLU A 6 2.02 -0.16 18.51
C GLU A 6 1.96 -1.15 17.34
N GLY A 7 1.05 -2.14 17.45
CA GLY A 7 0.75 -3.04 16.35
C GLY A 7 0.25 -2.27 15.12
N PRO A 8 0.02 -2.94 13.98
CA PRO A 8 -0.66 -2.30 12.87
C PRO A 8 -1.95 -1.63 13.37
N PRO A 9 -2.27 -0.42 12.89
CA PRO A 9 -3.45 0.31 13.34
C PRO A 9 -4.69 -0.56 13.19
N LYS A 10 -5.46 -0.72 14.27
CA LYS A 10 -6.80 -1.34 14.21
C LYS A 10 -7.79 -0.33 13.65
N GLU A 11 -8.80 -0.78 12.90
CA GLU A 11 -9.86 0.11 12.37
C GLU A 11 -10.57 0.90 13.47
N GLU A 12 -10.66 0.32 14.68
CA GLU A 12 -11.18 0.94 15.90
C GLU A 12 -10.45 2.25 16.26
N ASN A 13 -9.14 2.34 15.97
CA ASN A 13 -8.29 3.52 16.21
C ASN A 13 -8.51 4.65 15.18
N MET A 14 -9.54 4.52 14.34
CA MET A 14 -9.96 5.50 13.34
C MET A 14 -11.44 5.89 13.46
N SER A 15 -12.12 5.43 14.52
CA SER A 15 -13.48 5.85 14.84
C SER A 15 -13.48 7.36 15.17
N GLY A 16 -14.22 8.15 14.39
CA GLY A 16 -14.28 9.62 14.52
C GLY A 16 -13.57 10.41 13.42
N MET A 17 -12.74 9.77 12.58
CA MET A 17 -12.16 10.40 11.40
C MET A 17 -13.11 10.35 10.19
N GLY A 18 -13.19 11.43 9.42
CA GLY A 18 -13.87 11.42 8.12
C GLY A 18 -13.24 10.37 7.19
N GLU A 19 -14.02 9.76 6.30
CA GLU A 19 -13.54 8.65 5.46
C GLU A 19 -12.33 9.04 4.59
N GLY A 20 -12.30 10.26 4.05
CA GLY A 20 -11.14 10.79 3.33
C GLY A 20 -9.91 11.03 4.21
N GLU A 21 -10.09 11.36 5.49
CA GLU A 21 -9.00 11.52 6.45
C GLU A 21 -8.42 10.15 6.88
N ARG A 22 -9.29 9.15 7.06
CA ARG A 22 -8.88 7.75 7.29
C ARG A 22 -8.02 7.23 6.15
N GLN A 23 -8.47 7.45 4.92
CA GLN A 23 -7.77 7.06 3.70
C GLN A 23 -6.36 7.67 3.59
N ARG A 24 -6.19 8.95 3.96
CA ARG A 24 -4.88 9.63 3.96
C ARG A 24 -3.94 9.18 5.08
N THR A 25 -4.50 8.88 6.25
CA THR A 25 -3.72 8.58 7.46
C THR A 25 -3.33 7.11 7.56
N TRP A 26 -4.13 6.20 6.98
CA TRP A 26 -3.91 4.75 7.07
C TRP A 26 -2.54 4.28 6.55
N PRO A 27 -2.06 4.69 5.36
CA PRO A 27 -0.76 4.25 4.86
C PRO A 27 0.39 4.69 5.76
N SER A 28 0.30 5.90 6.33
CA SER A 28 1.30 6.44 7.25
C SER A 28 1.36 5.64 8.54
N LYS A 29 0.19 5.39 9.17
CA LYS A 29 0.09 4.56 10.38
C LYS A 29 0.64 3.15 10.12
N LEU A 30 0.34 2.55 8.96
CA LEU A 30 0.84 1.22 8.61
C LEU A 30 2.36 1.21 8.35
N ALA A 31 2.92 2.23 7.69
CA ALA A 31 4.36 2.37 7.49
C ALA A 31 5.09 2.54 8.83
N LYS A 32 4.55 3.37 9.74
CA LYS A 32 5.07 3.56 11.11
C LYS A 32 5.05 2.24 11.89
N ALA A 33 3.93 1.52 11.91
CA ALA A 33 3.81 0.24 12.61
C ALA A 33 4.83 -0.80 12.10
N LYS A 34 5.04 -0.88 10.78
CA LYS A 34 6.11 -1.71 10.19
C LYS A 34 7.50 -1.32 10.70
N ALA A 35 7.78 -0.01 10.80
CA ALA A 35 9.08 0.47 11.29
C ALA A 35 9.29 0.08 12.76
N VAL A 36 8.27 0.25 13.60
CA VAL A 36 8.32 -0.14 15.02
C VAL A 36 8.55 -1.64 15.18
N ALA A 37 7.83 -2.48 14.44
CA ALA A 37 8.00 -3.93 14.47
C ALA A 37 9.42 -4.38 14.08
N ILE A 38 9.98 -3.82 13.00
CA ILE A 38 11.33 -4.15 12.55
C ILE A 38 12.37 -3.62 13.53
N LYS A 39 12.20 -2.41 14.08
CA LYS A 39 13.07 -1.87 15.14
C LYS A 39 13.16 -2.81 16.33
N TYR A 40 12.02 -3.32 16.80
CA TYR A 40 11.97 -4.29 17.90
C TYR A 40 12.73 -5.59 17.55
N TYR A 41 12.53 -6.12 16.34
CA TYR A 41 13.22 -7.32 15.86
C TYR A 41 14.75 -7.13 15.84
N VAL A 42 15.23 -6.00 15.30
CA VAL A 42 16.66 -5.68 15.17
C VAL A 42 17.32 -5.56 16.54
N TYR A 43 16.66 -4.89 17.48
CA TYR A 43 17.08 -4.81 18.87
C TYR A 43 17.19 -6.21 19.51
N LYS A 44 16.14 -7.04 19.37
CA LYS A 44 16.12 -8.41 19.89
C LYS A 44 17.21 -9.29 19.29
N LYS A 45 17.57 -9.09 18.02
CA LYS A 45 18.62 -9.83 17.32
C LYS A 45 20.03 -9.24 17.48
N ARG A 46 20.19 -8.16 18.25
CA ARG A 46 21.46 -7.43 18.45
C ARG A 46 22.14 -7.05 17.14
N GLN A 47 21.35 -6.81 16.09
CA GLN A 47 21.88 -6.41 14.79
C GLN A 47 22.19 -4.91 14.80
N ARG A 48 23.32 -4.52 14.19
CA ARG A 48 23.67 -3.11 14.01
C ARG A 48 23.02 -2.60 12.73
N MET A 49 22.14 -1.61 12.88
CA MET A 49 21.55 -0.89 11.76
C MET A 49 21.48 0.59 12.12
N ALA A 50 21.91 1.45 11.21
CA ALA A 50 21.92 2.90 11.43
C ALA A 50 20.56 3.53 11.12
N MET A 51 19.88 3.04 10.08
CA MET A 51 18.64 3.60 9.57
C MET A 51 17.70 2.49 9.11
N LEU A 52 16.42 2.67 9.38
CA LEU A 52 15.34 1.81 8.93
C LEU A 52 14.37 2.64 8.09
N ILE A 53 14.06 2.17 6.89
CA ILE A 53 13.08 2.80 6.00
C ILE A 53 11.98 1.79 5.74
N THR A 54 10.73 2.18 5.97
CA THR A 54 9.55 1.38 5.65
C THR A 54 8.60 2.17 4.78
N SER A 55 7.80 1.44 3.99
CA SER A 55 6.78 2.06 3.15
C SER A 55 5.48 1.27 3.18
N SER A 56 4.40 1.99 2.88
CA SER A 56 3.09 1.40 2.68
C SER A 56 2.35 2.14 1.57
N ARG A 57 1.53 1.40 0.81
CA ARG A 57 0.74 1.95 -0.29
C ARG A 57 -0.67 1.40 -0.28
N ILE A 58 -1.64 2.26 -0.55
CA ILE A 58 -3.02 1.86 -0.82
C ILE A 58 -3.47 2.51 -2.13
N VAL A 59 -4.43 1.85 -2.79
CA VAL A 59 -5.12 2.38 -3.96
C VAL A 59 -6.58 2.61 -3.57
N ILE A 60 -7.14 3.74 -3.99
CA ILE A 60 -8.55 4.06 -3.77
C ILE A 60 -9.24 4.07 -5.12
N ALA A 61 -10.22 3.18 -5.27
CA ALA A 61 -11.06 3.11 -6.45
C ALA A 61 -12.02 4.31 -6.50
N PRO A 62 -12.57 4.66 -7.67
CA PRO A 62 -13.55 5.76 -7.77
C PRO A 62 -14.80 5.55 -6.92
N SER A 63 -15.11 4.29 -6.58
CA SER A 63 -16.18 3.92 -5.66
C SER A 63 -15.92 4.32 -4.20
N GLY A 64 -14.73 4.85 -3.89
CA GLY A 64 -14.29 5.14 -2.51
C GLY A 64 -13.75 3.92 -1.77
N SER A 65 -13.82 2.72 -2.38
CA SER A 65 -13.29 1.50 -1.77
C SER A 65 -11.75 1.52 -1.74
N VAL A 66 -11.20 1.17 -0.57
CA VAL A 66 -9.76 1.03 -0.35
C VAL A 66 -9.33 -0.35 -0.80
N VAL A 67 -8.36 -0.39 -1.70
CA VAL A 67 -7.69 -1.60 -2.16
C VAL A 67 -6.28 -1.61 -1.56
N PRO A 68 -6.02 -2.43 -0.54
CA PRO A 68 -4.66 -2.71 -0.10
C PRO A 68 -3.84 -3.25 -1.28
N THR A 69 -2.66 -2.71 -1.51
CA THR A 69 -1.80 -3.12 -2.64
C THR A 69 -1.40 -4.59 -2.58
N GLN A 70 -1.42 -5.20 -1.40
CA GLN A 70 -1.20 -6.64 -1.19
C GLN A 70 -2.22 -7.50 -1.97
N HIS A 71 -3.46 -7.02 -2.17
CA HIS A 71 -4.46 -7.71 -2.99
C HIS A 71 -4.23 -7.53 -4.50
N LEU A 72 -3.42 -6.57 -4.92
CA LEU A 72 -2.96 -6.46 -6.31
C LEU A 72 -1.76 -7.38 -6.61
N GLU A 73 -1.10 -7.88 -5.55
CA GLU A 73 0.11 -8.69 -5.66
C GLU A 73 -0.18 -10.19 -5.81
N SER A 74 -1.35 -10.68 -5.39
CA SER A 74 -1.77 -12.07 -5.63
C SER A 74 -2.49 -12.24 -6.98
N ALA A 75 -2.11 -13.27 -7.74
CA ALA A 75 -2.59 -13.52 -9.10
C ALA A 75 -4.12 -13.68 -9.20
N GLU A 76 -4.75 -14.31 -8.20
CA GLU A 76 -6.19 -14.60 -8.19
C GLU A 76 -7.07 -13.34 -8.08
N SER A 77 -6.67 -12.37 -7.25
CA SER A 77 -7.41 -11.11 -7.04
C SER A 77 -6.98 -10.00 -8.00
N ARG A 78 -5.84 -10.15 -8.67
CA ARG A 78 -5.28 -9.12 -9.56
C ARG A 78 -6.15 -8.88 -10.79
N GLU A 79 -6.70 -9.92 -11.42
CA GLU A 79 -7.49 -9.77 -12.64
C GLU A 79 -8.83 -9.07 -12.37
N GLU A 80 -9.59 -9.54 -11.36
CA GLU A 80 -10.85 -8.91 -10.95
C GLU A 80 -10.65 -7.45 -10.53
N THR A 81 -9.59 -7.18 -9.76
CA THR A 81 -9.29 -5.81 -9.32
C THR A 81 -8.89 -4.93 -10.49
N LEU A 82 -8.02 -5.39 -11.40
CA LEU A 82 -7.60 -4.61 -12.58
C LEU A 82 -8.77 -4.34 -13.53
N MET A 83 -9.65 -5.33 -13.73
CA MET A 83 -10.89 -5.15 -14.49
C MET A 83 -11.81 -4.12 -13.81
N GLY A 84 -11.97 -4.20 -12.49
CA GLY A 84 -12.76 -3.26 -11.70
C GLY A 84 -12.22 -1.83 -11.73
N LEU A 85 -10.92 -1.64 -11.97
CA LEU A 85 -10.24 -0.34 -12.07
C LEU A 85 -10.00 0.11 -13.53
N SER A 86 -10.33 -0.70 -14.53
CA SER A 86 -10.16 -0.39 -15.95
C SER A 86 -10.90 0.89 -16.35
N ASN A 87 -10.27 1.76 -17.14
CA ASN A 87 -10.79 3.06 -17.58
C ASN A 87 -11.22 4.01 -16.45
N LYS A 88 -10.66 3.82 -15.24
CA LYS A 88 -10.98 4.63 -14.07
C LYS A 88 -9.76 5.38 -13.57
N THR A 89 -10.00 6.54 -12.98
CA THR A 89 -8.99 7.30 -12.24
C THR A 89 -8.98 6.85 -10.79
N VAL A 90 -7.85 6.31 -10.36
CA VAL A 90 -7.62 5.90 -8.97
C VAL A 90 -6.75 6.92 -8.26
N THR A 91 -6.90 7.01 -6.95
CA THR A 91 -5.99 7.77 -6.09
C THR A 91 -5.07 6.79 -5.37
N VAL A 92 -3.77 7.01 -5.46
CA VAL A 92 -2.74 6.22 -4.80
C VAL A 92 -2.15 7.04 -3.68
N PHE A 93 -2.16 6.48 -2.46
CA PHE A 93 -1.46 7.05 -1.32
C PHE A 93 -0.24 6.20 -1.01
N SER A 94 0.93 6.82 -0.98
CA SER A 94 2.20 6.19 -0.62
C SER A 94 2.78 6.88 0.59
N ALA A 95 2.98 6.14 1.68
CA ALA A 95 3.65 6.63 2.86
C ALA A 95 5.04 6.02 2.99
N VAL A 96 5.99 6.84 3.41
CA VAL A 96 7.35 6.43 3.78
C VAL A 96 7.60 6.85 5.22
N TRP A 97 8.21 5.97 5.99
CA TRP A 97 8.67 6.22 7.34
C TRP A 97 10.16 5.92 7.45
N VAL A 98 10.92 6.84 8.02
CA VAL A 98 12.36 6.73 8.23
C VAL A 98 12.62 6.82 9.72
N HIS A 99 13.31 5.82 10.25
CA HIS A 99 13.73 5.75 11.64
C HIS A 99 15.25 5.74 11.72
N ASN A 100 15.84 6.74 12.35
CA ASN A 100 17.24 6.77 12.71
C ASN A 100 17.42 6.02 14.04
N LEU A 101 18.14 4.90 13.99
CA LEU A 101 18.32 4.03 15.15
C LEU A 101 19.45 4.52 16.06
N ALA A 102 20.31 5.41 15.59
CA ALA A 102 21.41 5.96 16.37
C ALA A 102 20.94 7.03 17.37
N ASN A 103 20.00 7.90 16.96
CA ASN A 103 19.48 8.99 17.80
C ASN A 103 18.00 8.84 18.16
N GLY A 104 17.33 7.80 17.66
CA GLY A 104 15.92 7.54 17.95
C GLY A 104 14.92 8.37 17.13
N GLU A 105 15.38 9.29 16.27
CA GLU A 105 14.50 10.15 15.49
C GLU A 105 13.67 9.38 14.47
N SER A 106 12.40 9.77 14.35
CA SER A 106 11.48 9.25 13.34
C SER A 106 10.91 10.40 12.52
N ARG A 107 10.82 10.20 11.20
CA ARG A 107 10.11 11.11 10.31
C ARG A 107 9.37 10.32 9.25
N GLY A 108 8.24 10.84 8.80
CA GLY A 108 7.51 10.24 7.70
C GLY A 108 6.81 11.26 6.84
N GLY A 109 6.39 10.82 5.68
CA GLY A 109 5.64 11.62 4.72
C GLY A 109 4.65 10.74 3.95
N VAL A 110 3.57 11.36 3.49
CA VAL A 110 2.58 10.74 2.61
C VAL A 110 2.57 11.52 1.30
N ALA A 111 2.69 10.81 0.20
CA ALA A 111 2.48 11.31 -1.14
C ALA A 111 1.13 10.81 -1.67
N GLU A 112 0.40 11.70 -2.33
CA GLU A 112 -0.82 11.38 -3.08
C GLU A 112 -0.51 11.49 -4.57
N GLY A 113 -0.96 10.52 -5.36
CA GLY A 113 -0.91 10.56 -6.82
C GLY A 113 -2.22 10.10 -7.41
N LYS A 114 -2.64 10.70 -8.52
CA LYS A 114 -3.79 10.23 -9.28
C LYS A 114 -3.31 9.54 -10.54
N LEU A 115 -3.88 8.38 -10.83
CA LEU A 115 -3.51 7.56 -11.98
C LEU A 115 -4.79 7.18 -12.74
N THR A 116 -4.85 7.51 -14.02
CA THR A 116 -5.90 6.99 -14.90
C THR A 116 -5.40 5.70 -15.53
N LEU A 117 -6.11 4.61 -15.26
CA LEU A 117 -5.79 3.31 -15.87
C LEU A 117 -6.42 3.24 -17.26
N GLY A 118 -5.63 2.79 -18.24
CA GLY A 118 -6.14 2.48 -19.57
C GLY A 118 -7.07 1.26 -19.56
N SER A 119 -7.67 0.95 -20.71
CA SER A 119 -8.52 -0.23 -20.81
C SER A 119 -7.68 -1.49 -20.64
N VAL A 120 -8.01 -2.30 -19.64
CA VAL A 120 -7.47 -3.65 -19.52
C VAL A 120 -8.30 -4.54 -20.44
N PRO A 121 -7.73 -5.13 -21.51
CA PRO A 121 -8.46 -6.10 -22.32
C PRO A 121 -8.78 -7.32 -21.46
N SER A 122 -10.00 -7.85 -21.57
CA SER A 122 -10.37 -9.09 -20.89
C SER A 122 -9.43 -10.23 -21.30
N LYS A 123 -9.28 -11.27 -20.47
CA LYS A 123 -8.48 -12.46 -20.82
C LYS A 123 -8.90 -13.07 -22.17
N VAL A 124 -10.20 -13.05 -22.47
CA VAL A 124 -10.73 -13.44 -23.79
C VAL A 124 -10.19 -12.54 -24.90
N ALA A 125 -10.22 -11.21 -24.72
CA ALA A 125 -9.66 -10.28 -25.71
C ALA A 125 -8.13 -10.43 -25.86
N TYR A 126 -7.42 -10.78 -24.77
CA TYR A 126 -5.98 -11.03 -24.80
C TYR A 126 -5.61 -12.30 -25.55
N GLU A 127 -6.36 -13.39 -25.36
CA GLU A 127 -6.19 -14.65 -26.08
C GLU A 127 -6.58 -14.50 -27.56
N VAL A 128 -7.66 -13.77 -27.87
CA VAL A 128 -8.06 -13.46 -29.26
C VAL A 128 -7.02 -12.56 -29.96
N ALA A 129 -6.44 -11.58 -29.27
CA ALA A 129 -5.39 -10.73 -29.84
C ALA A 129 -4.05 -11.45 -30.03
N ARG A 130 -3.80 -12.53 -29.28
CA ARG A 130 -2.63 -13.41 -29.42
C ARG A 130 -2.86 -14.60 -30.35
N ALA A 131 -4.10 -14.93 -30.68
CA ALA A 131 -4.39 -15.94 -31.67
C ALA A 131 -3.72 -15.50 -32.99
N PRO A 132 -2.92 -16.37 -33.64
CA PRO A 132 -2.37 -16.04 -34.94
C PRO A 132 -3.54 -15.70 -35.85
N GLN A 133 -3.59 -14.45 -36.33
CA GLN A 133 -4.57 -14.08 -37.34
C GLN A 133 -4.34 -15.02 -38.51
N ALA A 134 -5.30 -15.91 -38.77
CA ALA A 134 -5.29 -16.70 -39.98
C ALA A 134 -5.30 -15.69 -41.13
N ALA A 135 -4.17 -15.60 -41.83
CA ALA A 135 -4.02 -14.71 -42.96
C ALA A 135 -5.11 -15.04 -44.00
N PRO A 136 -5.69 -14.02 -44.66
CA PRO A 136 -6.73 -14.20 -45.67
C PRO A 136 -6.24 -14.97 -46.91
#